data_AF-A0A7S0TGE3-F1
#
_entry.id   AF-A0A7S0TGE3-F1
#
_cell.length_a   1.000
_cell.length_b   1.000
_cell.length_c   1.000
_cell.angle_alpha   90.00
_cell.angle_beta   90.00
_cell.angle_gamma   90.00
#
_symmetry.space_group_name_H-M   'P 1'
#
loop_
_entity.id
_entity.type
_entity.pdbx_description
1 polymer ?
#
loop_
_entity_poly.entity_id
_entity_poly.type
_entity_poly.pdbx_seq_one_letter_code
_entity_poly.pdbx_strand_id
1 'polypeptide(L)'
;MDTADDDTVEQAKHPNSLEVIFENQSGKTVELYWDGDNGGVLQSTLDNTNEITINTFLGHRFYFTPKDSNGSKEHKLYQATMDQYTALITLYDERTMAERGAEFERAKGQWMKAYYDRTGRRWQNYYPREPVTHHYYNATENGQIFTVSTARTHFSVCAPEQLTQADLDQLNALETEWNANPKNTKPLPAKCTEDDHKDDDDCKKLPPGFQIDNDRFYIGKMNDTIYCRPKVDADADANGNLTYEIVNICAHGPRAFRVLNFLSDDEMEHIKAVGQFLGLKRSTVSEEALLTQDRTSQTAWVERDKSFVIDNVIRR
;
A
#
# COMPACT_ATOMS: atom_id res chain seq x y z
N MET A 1 -31.78 20.76 -24.76
CA MET A 1 -30.49 21.39 -24.43
C MET A 1 -29.45 20.51 -25.08
N ASP A 2 -29.10 20.83 -26.32
CA ASP A 2 -28.07 20.11 -27.07
C ASP A 2 -26.71 20.50 -26.50
N THR A 3 -26.01 19.52 -25.92
CA THR A 3 -24.59 19.66 -25.60
C THR A 3 -23.84 19.64 -26.92
N ALA A 4 -23.31 20.79 -27.33
CA ALA A 4 -22.40 20.87 -28.45
C ALA A 4 -21.19 19.97 -28.15
N ASP A 5 -21.01 18.94 -28.98
CA ASP A 5 -19.80 18.12 -29.00
C ASP A 5 -18.62 19.05 -29.31
N ASP A 6 -17.81 19.31 -28.29
CA ASP A 6 -16.55 20.04 -28.40
C ASP A 6 -15.54 19.10 -29.08
N ASP A 7 -15.55 19.12 -30.41
CA ASP A 7 -14.56 18.47 -31.28
C ASP A 7 -13.18 19.10 -31.05
N THR A 8 -12.58 18.78 -29.92
CA THR A 8 -11.18 19.08 -29.62
C THR A 8 -10.33 18.25 -30.56
N VAL A 9 -9.89 18.88 -31.64
CA VAL A 9 -8.95 18.31 -32.61
C VAL A 9 -7.69 17.91 -31.83
N GLU A 10 -7.50 16.60 -31.63
CA GLU A 10 -6.34 16.04 -30.95
C GLU A 10 -5.08 16.44 -31.74
N GLN A 11 -4.35 17.43 -31.24
CA GLN A 11 -3.09 17.84 -31.84
C GLN A 11 -2.14 16.64 -31.82
N ALA A 12 -1.59 16.29 -32.99
CA ALA A 12 -0.66 15.18 -33.11
C ALA A 12 0.49 15.34 -32.11
N LYS A 13 0.61 14.38 -31.17
CA LYS A 13 1.70 14.36 -30.19
C LYS A 13 3.05 14.31 -30.92
N HIS A 14 3.98 15.17 -30.53
CA HIS A 14 5.33 15.19 -31.07
C HIS A 14 5.96 13.79 -30.92
N PRO A 15 6.66 13.24 -31.93
CA PRO A 15 7.11 11.84 -31.90
C PRO A 15 8.09 11.51 -30.76
N ASN A 16 8.74 12.54 -30.21
CA ASN A 16 9.65 12.42 -29.06
C ASN A 16 9.02 12.81 -27.72
N SER A 17 7.72 13.11 -27.67
CA SER A 17 7.07 13.47 -26.41
C SER A 17 6.77 12.22 -25.57
N LEU A 18 6.89 12.38 -24.26
CA LEU A 18 6.68 11.36 -23.26
C LEU A 18 5.85 11.97 -22.13
N GLU A 19 4.92 11.19 -21.60
CA GLU A 19 4.29 11.49 -20.32
C GLU A 19 5.00 10.65 -19.26
N VAL A 20 5.52 11.32 -18.22
CA VAL A 20 6.29 10.69 -17.14
C VAL A 20 5.75 11.15 -15.80
N ILE A 21 5.50 10.19 -14.92
CA ILE A 21 5.10 10.42 -13.53
C ILE A 21 6.36 10.54 -12.68
N PHE A 22 6.43 11.60 -11.88
CA PHE A 22 7.46 11.81 -10.87
C PHE A 22 6.82 11.69 -9.50
N GLU A 23 7.31 10.77 -8.69
CA GLU A 23 6.73 10.41 -7.40
C GLU A 23 7.78 10.59 -6.30
N ASN A 24 7.37 11.16 -5.16
CA ASN A 24 8.22 11.33 -4.00
C ASN A 24 7.80 10.38 -2.87
N GLN A 25 8.64 9.40 -2.57
CA GLN A 25 8.52 8.44 -1.46
C GLN A 25 9.70 8.57 -0.48
N SER A 26 10.33 9.75 -0.40
CA SER A 26 11.56 9.96 0.37
C SER A 26 11.36 10.22 1.87
N GLY A 27 10.12 10.42 2.31
CA GLY A 27 9.80 10.87 3.66
C GLY A 27 10.05 12.36 3.91
N LYS A 28 10.38 13.15 2.88
CA LYS A 28 10.71 14.58 2.98
C LYS A 28 10.06 15.35 1.82
N THR A 29 9.78 16.64 2.00
CA THR A 29 9.39 17.52 0.89
C THR A 29 10.61 17.81 0.01
N VAL A 30 10.43 17.68 -1.30
CA VAL A 30 11.48 17.87 -2.31
C VAL A 30 11.02 18.78 -3.44
N GLU A 31 11.96 19.28 -4.21
CA GLU A 31 11.71 20.05 -5.43
C GLU A 31 12.23 19.28 -6.65
N LEU A 32 11.44 19.28 -7.71
CA LEU A 32 11.74 18.64 -8.98
C LEU A 32 12.15 19.70 -10.01
N TYR A 33 13.32 19.54 -10.59
CA TYR A 33 13.87 20.46 -11.59
C TYR A 33 14.09 19.75 -12.92
N TRP A 34 13.84 20.47 -14.02
CA TRP A 34 14.30 20.11 -15.36
C TRP A 34 15.71 20.66 -15.58
N ASP A 35 16.69 19.79 -15.84
CA ASP A 35 18.10 20.13 -16.06
C ASP A 35 18.37 20.54 -17.52
N GLY A 36 17.89 21.74 -17.86
CA GLY A 36 18.27 22.46 -19.08
C GLY A 36 19.62 23.18 -18.97
N ASP A 37 19.99 23.91 -20.02
CA ASP A 37 21.31 24.55 -20.14
C ASP A 37 21.56 25.68 -19.12
N ASN A 38 20.51 26.25 -18.52
CA ASN A 38 20.57 27.46 -17.69
C ASN A 38 20.41 27.20 -16.17
N GLY A 39 20.88 26.06 -15.65
CA GLY A 39 20.97 25.86 -14.20
C GLY A 39 19.73 25.24 -13.53
N GLY A 40 18.86 24.58 -14.29
CA GLY A 40 17.68 23.89 -13.76
C GLY A 40 16.44 24.79 -13.68
N VAL A 41 15.29 24.28 -14.11
CA VAL A 41 13.99 24.99 -14.03
C VAL A 41 13.05 24.22 -13.12
N LEU A 42 12.59 24.85 -12.04
CA LEU A 42 11.64 24.24 -11.09
C LEU A 42 10.36 23.85 -11.83
N GLN A 43 9.98 22.58 -11.70
CA GLN A 43 8.75 22.04 -12.27
C GLN A 43 7.67 21.91 -11.20
N SER A 44 8.02 21.43 -10.01
CA SER A 44 7.08 21.25 -8.91
C SER A 44 7.79 21.09 -7.56
N THR A 45 7.07 21.36 -6.47
CA THR A 45 7.41 20.97 -5.10
C THR A 45 6.52 19.79 -4.72
N LEU A 46 7.13 18.67 -4.31
CA LEU A 46 6.43 17.44 -3.98
C LEU A 46 6.62 17.11 -2.50
N ASP A 47 5.52 17.09 -1.74
CA ASP A 47 5.52 16.52 -0.40
C ASP A 47 5.70 14.99 -0.44
N ASN A 48 5.91 14.37 0.72
CA ASN A 48 6.00 12.92 0.78
C ASN A 48 4.69 12.28 0.31
N THR A 49 4.79 11.22 -0.50
CA THR A 49 3.70 10.50 -1.18
C THR A 49 3.00 11.23 -2.33
N ASN A 50 3.38 12.49 -2.62
CA ASN A 50 2.82 13.22 -3.77
C ASN A 50 3.52 12.83 -5.08
N GLU A 51 2.79 13.00 -6.17
CA GLU A 51 3.27 12.79 -7.53
C GLU A 51 2.86 13.93 -8.48
N ILE A 52 3.56 14.05 -9.59
CA ILE A 52 3.22 14.94 -10.71
C ILE A 52 3.47 14.24 -12.04
N THR A 53 2.55 14.43 -12.99
CA THR A 53 2.71 13.98 -14.37
C THR A 53 3.21 15.13 -15.24
N ILE A 54 4.35 14.93 -15.91
CA ILE A 54 4.96 15.93 -16.80
C ILE A 54 5.01 15.39 -18.23
N ASN A 55 4.54 16.20 -19.16
CA ASN A 55 4.79 16.01 -20.59
C ASN A 55 6.20 16.54 -20.92
N THR A 56 7.10 15.63 -21.27
CA THR A 56 8.52 15.89 -21.50
C THR A 56 9.01 15.26 -22.81
N PHE A 57 10.31 15.31 -23.09
CA PHE A 57 10.90 14.77 -24.30
C PHE A 57 12.05 13.80 -24.03
N LEU A 58 12.32 12.92 -25.00
CA LEU A 58 13.48 12.04 -24.98
C LEU A 58 14.78 12.81 -24.73
N GLY A 59 15.63 12.28 -23.85
CA GLY A 59 16.91 12.88 -23.49
C GLY A 59 16.83 14.03 -22.48
N HIS A 60 15.63 14.52 -22.14
CA HIS A 60 15.49 15.47 -21.03
C HIS A 60 16.02 14.87 -19.73
N ARG A 61 16.62 15.70 -18.90
CA ARG A 61 17.15 15.31 -17.60
C ARG A 61 16.36 16.01 -16.50
N PHE A 62 16.05 15.29 -15.44
CA PHE A 62 15.37 15.83 -14.26
C PHE A 62 16.15 15.45 -13.02
N TYR A 63 16.09 16.30 -11.99
CA TYR A 63 16.70 16.00 -10.71
C TYR A 63 15.83 16.50 -9.54
N PHE A 64 15.98 15.81 -8.41
CA PHE A 64 15.34 16.16 -7.15
C PHE A 64 16.35 16.84 -6.22
N THR A 65 15.89 17.85 -5.48
CA THR A 65 16.65 18.50 -4.42
C THR A 65 15.81 18.69 -3.16
N PRO A 66 16.41 18.87 -1.97
CA PRO A 66 15.67 19.34 -0.80
C PRO A 66 15.03 20.70 -1.05
N LYS A 67 13.85 20.96 -0.49
CA LYS A 67 13.12 22.24 -0.64
C LYS A 67 13.96 23.47 -0.27
N ASP A 68 14.81 23.36 0.75
CA ASP A 68 15.60 24.50 1.25
C ASP A 68 16.93 24.71 0.51
N SER A 69 17.16 23.98 -0.58
CA SER A 69 18.42 24.05 -1.35
C SER A 69 18.42 25.07 -2.48
N ASN A 70 17.28 25.73 -2.73
CA ASN A 70 17.08 26.64 -3.87
C ASN A 70 17.48 26.02 -5.22
N GLY A 71 17.20 24.73 -5.40
CA GLY A 71 17.54 24.00 -6.63
C GLY A 71 19.03 23.79 -6.91
N SER A 72 19.90 24.01 -5.91
CA SER A 72 21.34 23.83 -6.07
C SER A 72 21.68 22.41 -6.52
N LYS A 73 22.44 22.32 -7.63
CA LYS A 73 22.91 21.04 -8.17
C LYS A 73 23.89 20.30 -7.24
N GLU A 74 24.45 20.98 -6.24
CA GLU A 74 25.31 20.37 -5.22
C GLU A 74 24.52 19.52 -4.23
N HIS A 75 23.21 19.76 -4.09
CA HIS A 75 22.31 19.04 -3.20
C HIS A 75 21.37 18.08 -3.96
N LYS A 76 21.79 17.59 -5.13
CA LYS A 76 21.00 16.61 -5.88
C LYS A 76 20.84 15.32 -5.09
N LEU A 77 19.59 14.95 -4.84
CA LEU A 77 19.22 13.67 -4.22
C LEU A 77 19.22 12.55 -5.25
N TYR A 78 18.73 12.85 -6.45
CA TYR A 78 18.60 11.89 -7.54
C TYR A 78 18.47 12.60 -8.88
N GLN A 79 18.95 11.97 -9.96
CA GLN A 79 18.84 12.49 -11.32
C GLN A 79 18.47 11.36 -12.28
N ALA A 80 17.52 11.61 -13.17
CA ALA A 80 17.09 10.68 -14.20
C ALA A 80 17.15 11.35 -15.58
N THR A 81 17.48 10.56 -16.61
CA THR A 81 17.40 10.97 -18.02
C THR A 81 16.25 10.21 -18.66
N MET A 82 15.36 10.93 -19.36
CA MET A 82 14.18 10.34 -19.97
C MET A 82 14.56 9.50 -21.18
N ASP A 83 14.22 8.22 -21.14
CA ASP A 83 14.27 7.33 -22.30
C ASP A 83 12.85 7.03 -22.80
N GLN A 84 12.74 6.35 -23.95
CA GLN A 84 11.45 6.04 -24.58
C GLN A 84 10.55 5.06 -23.81
N TYR A 85 11.12 4.38 -22.82
CA TYR A 85 10.45 3.37 -22.01
C TYR A 85 10.15 3.85 -20.59
N THR A 86 10.69 5.01 -20.21
CA THR A 86 10.48 5.67 -18.93
C THR A 86 9.05 6.18 -18.84
N ALA A 87 8.33 5.75 -17.80
CA ALA A 87 7.00 6.27 -17.47
C ALA A 87 6.84 6.66 -15.99
N LEU A 88 7.71 6.17 -15.11
CA LEU A 88 7.69 6.48 -13.68
C LEU A 88 9.10 6.67 -13.14
N ILE A 89 9.29 7.76 -12.40
CA ILE A 89 10.50 8.10 -11.66
C ILE A 89 10.11 8.32 -10.21
N THR A 90 10.47 7.37 -9.33
CA THR A 90 10.21 7.47 -7.89
C THR A 90 11.50 7.74 -7.12
N LEU A 91 11.49 8.82 -6.34
CA LEU A 91 12.53 9.14 -5.34
C LEU A 91 12.19 8.44 -4.03
N TYR A 92 13.10 7.64 -3.47
CA TYR A 92 12.92 6.99 -2.17
C TYR A 92 13.79 7.65 -1.09
N ASP A 93 13.72 7.12 0.13
CA ASP A 93 14.59 7.55 1.23
C ASP A 93 16.07 7.30 0.89
N GLU A 94 16.96 8.01 1.58
CA GLU A 94 18.40 8.01 1.33
C GLU A 94 19.02 6.62 1.37
N ARG A 95 18.59 5.75 2.29
CA ARG A 95 19.11 4.38 2.41
C ARG A 95 18.70 3.55 1.18
N THR A 96 17.43 3.59 0.80
CA THR A 96 16.93 2.88 -0.39
C THR A 96 17.57 3.41 -1.67
N MET A 97 17.81 4.72 -1.78
CA MET A 97 18.48 5.31 -2.94
C MET A 97 19.98 4.97 -2.99
N ALA A 98 20.66 4.82 -1.85
CA ALA A 98 22.06 4.40 -1.81
C ALA A 98 22.29 3.00 -2.37
N GLU A 99 21.28 2.13 -2.30
CA GLU A 99 21.29 0.79 -2.91
C GLU A 99 21.10 0.84 -4.44
N ARG A 100 20.62 1.96 -5.00
CA ARG A 100 20.42 2.17 -6.44
C ARG A 100 21.69 2.64 -7.14
N GLY A 101 22.58 1.71 -7.40
CA GLY A 101 23.76 1.96 -8.22
C GLY A 101 23.46 2.05 -9.73
N ALA A 102 24.50 2.34 -10.52
CA ALA A 102 24.43 2.33 -11.98
C ALA A 102 24.00 0.97 -12.57
N GLU A 103 24.27 -0.13 -11.85
CA GLU A 103 23.80 -1.46 -12.22
C GLU A 103 22.28 -1.60 -12.10
N PHE A 104 21.70 -1.07 -11.02
CA PHE A 104 20.26 -1.06 -10.81
C PHE A 104 19.53 -0.29 -11.92
N GLU A 105 19.96 0.94 -12.24
CA GLU A 105 19.30 1.75 -13.29
C GLU A 105 19.47 1.13 -14.68
N ARG A 106 20.61 0.49 -14.95
CA ARG A 106 20.81 -0.27 -16.20
C ARG A 106 19.89 -1.49 -16.29
N ALA A 107 19.77 -2.28 -15.21
CA ALA A 107 18.89 -3.43 -15.15
C ALA A 107 17.42 -3.01 -15.30
N LYS A 108 17.03 -1.91 -14.64
CA LYS A 108 15.72 -1.28 -14.77
C LYS A 108 15.43 -0.87 -16.21
N GLY A 109 16.33 -0.15 -16.88
CA GLY A 109 16.16 0.27 -18.27
C GLY A 109 16.04 -0.92 -19.24
N GLN A 110 16.88 -1.95 -19.07
CA GLN A 110 16.79 -3.19 -19.86
C GLN A 110 15.44 -3.90 -19.66
N TRP A 111 14.98 -3.97 -18.41
CA TRP A 111 13.71 -4.59 -18.08
C TRP A 111 12.51 -3.79 -18.62
N MET A 112 12.51 -2.46 -18.48
CA MET A 112 11.46 -1.58 -19.00
C MET A 112 11.34 -1.70 -20.52
N LYS A 113 12.48 -1.73 -21.23
CA LYS A 113 12.53 -2.02 -22.66
C LYS A 113 11.90 -3.37 -22.99
N ALA A 114 12.33 -4.45 -22.32
CA ALA A 114 11.82 -5.79 -22.57
C ALA A 114 10.32 -5.91 -22.27
N TYR A 115 9.83 -5.24 -21.22
CA TYR A 115 8.42 -5.17 -20.88
C TYR A 115 7.62 -4.46 -21.98
N TYR A 116 8.11 -3.32 -22.47
CA TYR A 116 7.47 -2.56 -23.54
C TYR A 116 7.42 -3.36 -24.84
N ASP A 117 8.55 -3.95 -25.26
CA ASP A 117 8.62 -4.77 -26.47
C ASP A 117 7.64 -5.95 -26.44
N ARG A 118 7.38 -6.52 -25.24
CA ARG A 118 6.43 -7.63 -25.06
C ARG A 118 4.97 -7.20 -25.02
N THR A 119 4.66 -6.04 -24.43
CA THR A 119 3.27 -5.67 -24.07
C THR A 119 2.72 -4.48 -24.85
N GLY A 120 3.59 -3.71 -25.51
CA GLY A 120 3.26 -2.41 -26.11
C GLY A 120 2.94 -1.31 -25.10
N ARG A 121 3.12 -1.57 -23.79
CA ARG A 121 2.77 -0.64 -22.70
C ARG A 121 4.02 -0.25 -21.91
N ARG A 122 4.11 1.01 -21.46
CA ARG A 122 5.17 1.42 -20.54
C ARG A 122 4.86 0.94 -19.13
N TRP A 123 5.90 0.69 -18.35
CA TRP A 123 5.74 0.25 -16.96
C TRP A 123 5.49 1.45 -16.04
N GLN A 124 4.31 1.50 -15.44
CA GLN A 124 3.87 2.57 -14.53
C GLN A 124 3.90 2.10 -13.06
N ASN A 125 4.89 1.31 -12.68
CA ASN A 125 5.00 0.79 -11.31
C ASN A 125 6.46 0.78 -10.84
N TYR A 126 6.70 0.45 -9.57
CA TYR A 126 8.06 0.36 -9.04
C TYR A 126 8.83 -0.79 -9.69
N TYR A 127 10.15 -0.65 -9.74
CA TYR A 127 11.08 -1.68 -10.19
C TYR A 127 12.16 -1.88 -9.11
N PRO A 128 12.62 -3.12 -8.87
CA PRO A 128 12.03 -4.36 -9.34
C PRO A 128 10.70 -4.62 -8.61
N ARG A 129 9.72 -5.13 -9.33
CA ARG A 129 8.52 -5.71 -8.74
C ARG A 129 8.53 -7.19 -9.07
N GLU A 130 8.37 -8.02 -8.05
CA GLU A 130 8.14 -9.43 -8.28
C GLU A 130 6.93 -9.59 -9.19
N PRO A 131 6.94 -10.54 -10.16
CA PRO A 131 5.79 -10.77 -11.00
C PRO A 131 4.56 -10.95 -10.10
N VAL A 132 3.47 -10.26 -10.45
CA VAL A 132 2.20 -10.38 -9.76
C VAL A 132 1.70 -11.81 -9.99
N THR A 133 2.08 -12.74 -9.13
CA THR A 133 1.64 -14.13 -9.16
C THR A 133 0.27 -14.21 -8.52
N HIS A 134 -0.73 -13.61 -9.14
CA HIS A 134 -2.12 -13.89 -8.76
C HIS A 134 -2.50 -15.16 -9.49
N HIS A 135 -2.84 -16.21 -8.75
CA HIS A 135 -3.32 -17.43 -9.35
C HIS A 135 -4.66 -17.11 -10.04
N TYR A 136 -4.67 -17.14 -11.37
CA TYR A 136 -5.88 -16.91 -12.15
C TYR A 136 -6.56 -18.24 -12.42
N TYR A 137 -7.77 -18.41 -11.87
CA TYR A 137 -8.63 -19.51 -12.24
C TYR A 137 -9.25 -19.23 -13.61
N ASN A 138 -9.03 -20.15 -14.56
CA ASN A 138 -9.70 -20.10 -15.86
C ASN A 138 -11.12 -20.63 -15.73
N ALA A 139 -12.00 -19.81 -15.17
CA ALA A 139 -13.39 -20.18 -14.97
C ALA A 139 -14.18 -20.02 -16.27
N THR A 140 -14.79 -21.11 -16.74
CA THR A 140 -15.53 -21.17 -18.01
C THR A 140 -17.05 -21.21 -17.78
N GLU A 141 -17.50 -21.56 -16.57
CA GLU A 141 -18.91 -21.80 -16.26
C GLU A 141 -19.33 -21.13 -14.96
N ASN A 142 -20.57 -20.65 -14.91
CA ASN A 142 -21.18 -20.15 -13.67
C ASN A 142 -21.38 -21.29 -12.68
N GLY A 143 -21.03 -21.08 -11.42
CA GLY A 143 -21.08 -22.08 -10.37
C GLY A 143 -19.86 -23.00 -10.31
N GLN A 144 -18.90 -22.86 -11.23
CA GLN A 144 -17.66 -23.64 -11.17
C GLN A 144 -16.92 -23.37 -9.84
N ILE A 145 -16.57 -24.45 -9.15
CA ILE A 145 -15.91 -24.40 -7.84
C ILE A 145 -14.42 -24.73 -8.01
N PHE A 146 -13.57 -23.89 -7.43
CA PHE A 146 -12.15 -24.14 -7.28
C PHE A 146 -11.82 -24.33 -5.81
N THR A 147 -11.03 -25.34 -5.51
CA THR A 147 -10.58 -25.62 -4.14
C THR A 147 -9.18 -25.06 -3.95
N VAL A 148 -8.99 -24.23 -2.93
CA VAL A 148 -7.72 -23.56 -2.63
C VAL A 148 -7.35 -23.81 -1.19
N SER A 149 -6.11 -24.21 -0.94
CA SER A 149 -5.59 -24.48 0.40
C SER A 149 -4.59 -23.41 0.84
N THR A 150 -4.62 -23.00 2.09
CA THR A 150 -3.67 -22.07 2.69
C THR A 150 -3.29 -22.50 4.10
N ALA A 151 -2.02 -22.33 4.47
CA ALA A 151 -1.53 -22.63 5.82
C ALA A 151 -1.96 -21.58 6.87
N ARG A 152 -2.72 -20.55 6.46
CA ARG A 152 -3.15 -19.44 7.32
C ARG A 152 -4.60 -19.59 7.74
N THR A 153 -4.78 -20.11 8.95
CA THR A 153 -6.07 -20.24 9.64
C THR A 153 -6.60 -18.89 10.12
N HIS A 154 -7.83 -18.89 10.65
CA HIS A 154 -8.50 -17.71 11.20
C HIS A 154 -7.92 -17.31 12.57
N PHE A 155 -7.84 -16.00 12.82
CA PHE A 155 -7.77 -15.51 14.20
C PHE A 155 -9.17 -15.53 14.83
N SER A 156 -9.23 -15.91 16.10
CA SER A 156 -10.39 -15.77 16.98
C SER A 156 -9.97 -15.09 18.27
N VAL A 157 -10.91 -14.53 19.03
CA VAL A 157 -10.61 -14.12 20.41
C VAL A 157 -10.25 -15.37 21.21
N CYS A 158 -9.13 -15.31 21.94
CA CYS A 158 -8.69 -16.43 22.76
C CYS A 158 -9.69 -16.71 23.88
N ALA A 159 -10.09 -17.97 24.02
CA ALA A 159 -10.75 -18.42 25.23
C ALA A 159 -9.73 -18.49 26.40
N PRO A 160 -10.11 -18.19 27.65
CA PRO A 160 -9.19 -18.18 28.78
C PRO A 160 -8.38 -19.48 28.94
N GLU A 161 -8.99 -20.63 28.66
CA GLU A 161 -8.36 -21.95 28.72
C GLU A 161 -7.32 -22.22 27.63
N GLN A 162 -7.28 -21.40 26.57
CA GLN A 162 -6.28 -21.48 25.51
C GLN A 162 -4.98 -20.74 25.88
N LEU A 163 -5.01 -19.92 26.92
CA LEU A 163 -3.89 -19.09 27.36
C LEU A 163 -3.29 -19.67 28.64
N THR A 164 -1.97 -19.88 28.63
CA THR A 164 -1.22 -20.14 29.85
C THR A 164 -0.85 -18.83 30.53
N GLN A 165 -0.56 -18.88 31.84
CA GLN A 165 -0.03 -17.70 32.54
C GLN A 165 1.27 -17.20 31.91
N ALA A 166 2.11 -18.12 31.39
CA ALA A 166 3.34 -17.76 30.71
C ALA A 166 3.08 -16.98 29.40
N ASP A 167 2.03 -17.33 28.64
CA ASP A 167 1.63 -16.58 27.44
C ASP A 167 1.23 -15.14 27.80
N LEU A 168 0.42 -14.99 28.85
CA LEU A 168 -0.01 -13.68 29.35
C LEU A 168 1.17 -12.83 29.84
N ASP A 169 2.07 -13.43 30.61
CA ASP A 169 3.25 -12.75 31.14
C ASP A 169 4.18 -12.26 30.02
N GLN A 170 4.35 -13.06 28.96
CA GLN A 170 5.14 -12.65 27.79
C GLN A 170 4.48 -11.50 27.01
N LEU A 171 3.17 -11.57 26.75
CA LEU A 171 2.45 -10.47 26.09
C LEU A 171 2.54 -9.17 26.90
N ASN A 172 2.34 -9.25 28.21
CA ASN A 172 2.43 -8.10 29.11
C ASN A 172 3.86 -7.54 29.19
N ALA A 173 4.89 -8.40 29.10
CA ALA A 173 6.28 -7.97 29.05
C ALA A 173 6.58 -7.18 27.76
N LEU A 174 6.14 -7.67 26.60
CA LEU A 174 6.28 -6.96 25.32
C LEU A 174 5.58 -5.60 25.33
N GLU A 175 4.38 -5.53 25.91
CA GLU A 175 3.63 -4.28 26.07
C GLU A 175 4.33 -3.32 27.03
N THR A 176 4.85 -3.84 28.15
CA THR A 176 5.60 -3.04 29.12
C THR A 176 6.88 -2.48 28.49
N GLU A 177 7.61 -3.28 27.72
CA GLU A 177 8.81 -2.85 26.98
C GLU A 177 8.47 -1.75 25.98
N TRP A 178 7.37 -1.91 25.23
CA TRP A 178 6.90 -0.89 24.29
C TRP A 178 6.56 0.42 24.99
N ASN A 179 5.84 0.36 26.11
CA ASN A 179 5.42 1.52 26.89
C ASN A 179 6.60 2.21 27.61
N ALA A 180 7.68 1.48 27.92
CA ALA A 180 8.88 2.05 28.51
C ALA A 180 9.70 2.92 27.55
N ASN A 181 9.48 2.80 26.22
CA ASN A 181 10.18 3.60 25.24
C ASN A 181 9.60 5.03 25.19
N PRO A 182 10.38 6.08 25.49
CA PRO A 182 9.89 7.48 25.51
C PRO A 182 9.44 8.00 24.14
N LYS A 183 9.76 7.31 23.04
CA LYS A 183 9.20 7.62 21.72
C LYS A 183 7.74 7.15 21.55
N ASN A 184 7.29 6.27 22.44
CA ASN A 184 5.98 5.64 22.44
C ASN A 184 5.04 6.19 23.54
N THR A 185 5.53 7.06 24.43
CA THR A 185 4.80 7.55 25.61
C THR A 185 3.79 8.67 25.34
N LYS A 186 3.55 9.05 24.08
CA LYS A 186 2.43 9.95 23.79
C LYS A 186 1.14 9.12 23.94
N PRO A 187 0.27 9.44 24.92
CA PRO A 187 -0.96 8.70 25.09
C PRO A 187 -1.78 8.81 23.82
N LEU A 188 -2.26 7.66 23.33
CA LEU A 188 -3.22 7.65 22.23
C LEU A 188 -4.45 8.46 22.69
N PRO A 189 -4.88 9.46 21.92
CA PRO A 189 -6.07 10.21 22.28
C PRO A 189 -7.23 9.24 22.40
N ALA A 190 -8.00 9.35 23.50
CA ALA A 190 -9.08 8.41 23.82
C ALA A 190 -10.14 8.30 22.71
N LYS A 191 -10.23 9.32 21.84
CA LYS A 191 -10.87 9.32 20.53
C LYS A 191 -10.15 10.33 19.64
N CYS A 192 -9.80 9.94 18.42
CA CYS A 192 -9.52 10.90 17.36
C CYS A 192 -10.87 11.49 16.91
N THR A 193 -11.12 12.76 17.26
CA THR A 193 -12.37 13.42 16.88
C THR A 193 -12.29 13.96 15.46
N GLU A 194 -13.42 14.03 14.75
CA GLU A 194 -13.49 14.45 13.34
C GLU A 194 -12.94 15.87 13.11
N ASP A 195 -12.93 16.72 14.15
CA ASP A 195 -12.59 18.16 14.06
C ASP A 195 -11.12 18.50 14.31
N ASP A 196 -10.24 17.51 14.58
CA ASP A 196 -8.81 17.75 14.77
C ASP A 196 -8.10 17.94 13.42
N HIS A 197 -8.37 19.07 12.77
CA HIS A 197 -7.78 19.52 11.50
C HIS A 197 -6.33 20.02 11.63
N LYS A 198 -5.71 19.90 12.81
CA LYS A 198 -4.28 20.15 12.94
C LYS A 198 -3.55 18.85 12.60
N ASP A 199 -2.47 18.97 11.85
CA ASP A 199 -1.55 17.90 11.43
C ASP A 199 -0.86 17.15 12.59
N ASP A 200 -1.57 16.86 13.68
CA ASP A 200 -1.10 15.98 14.74
C ASP A 200 -1.10 14.55 14.19
N ASP A 201 0.04 14.19 13.61
CA ASP A 201 0.44 12.84 13.18
C ASP A 201 0.28 11.77 14.28
N ASP A 202 -0.01 12.18 15.52
CA ASP A 202 -0.22 11.29 16.66
C ASP A 202 -1.53 10.47 16.54
N CYS A 203 -2.56 10.97 15.85
CA CYS A 203 -3.82 10.24 15.65
C CYS A 203 -3.74 9.08 14.62
N LYS A 204 -2.64 8.97 13.88
CA LYS A 204 -2.46 7.93 12.84
C LYS A 204 -1.77 6.67 13.34
N LYS A 205 -1.32 6.63 14.59
CA LYS A 205 -0.53 5.51 15.11
C LYS A 205 -1.42 4.50 15.80
N LEU A 206 -1.80 3.43 15.10
CA LEU A 206 -2.34 2.24 15.76
C LEU A 206 -1.33 1.74 16.80
N PRO A 207 -1.77 1.37 18.02
CA PRO A 207 -0.89 0.68 18.96
C PRO A 207 -0.36 -0.59 18.28
N PRO A 208 0.91 -0.97 18.50
CA PRO A 208 1.45 -2.15 17.87
C PRO A 208 0.67 -3.39 18.34
N GLY A 209 0.47 -4.32 17.42
CA GLY A 209 0.08 -5.67 17.82
C GLY A 209 1.30 -6.43 18.34
N PHE A 210 1.20 -6.98 19.55
CA PHE A 210 2.21 -7.87 20.10
C PHE A 210 1.92 -9.30 19.67
N GLN A 211 2.93 -10.08 19.28
CA GLN A 211 2.76 -11.47 18.88
C GLN A 211 3.79 -12.36 19.59
N ILE A 212 3.32 -13.51 20.05
CA ILE A 212 4.11 -14.65 20.52
C ILE A 212 3.56 -15.91 19.86
N ASP A 213 4.23 -17.03 20.07
CA ASP A 213 3.71 -18.33 19.70
C ASP A 213 4.03 -19.39 20.75
N ASN A 214 3.19 -20.40 20.83
CA ASN A 214 3.42 -21.60 21.64
C ASN A 214 3.20 -22.85 20.78
N ASP A 215 3.21 -24.04 21.38
CA ASP A 215 3.11 -25.30 20.64
C ASP A 215 1.78 -25.42 19.84
N ARG A 216 0.74 -24.68 20.21
CA ARG A 216 -0.61 -24.82 19.66
C ARG A 216 -1.10 -23.62 18.88
N PHE A 217 -0.70 -22.40 19.27
CA PHE A 217 -1.28 -21.17 18.76
C PHE A 217 -0.21 -20.14 18.40
N TYR A 218 -0.55 -19.29 17.43
CA TYR A 218 -0.01 -17.95 17.33
C TYR A 218 -0.92 -17.04 18.15
N ILE A 219 -0.37 -16.29 19.09
CA ILE A 219 -1.13 -15.47 20.03
C ILE A 219 -0.70 -14.04 19.82
N GLY A 220 -1.66 -13.13 19.70
CA GLY A 220 -1.33 -11.71 19.69
C GLY A 220 -2.30 -10.86 20.47
N LYS A 221 -1.80 -9.75 21.02
CA LYS A 221 -2.60 -8.78 21.77
C LYS A 221 -2.67 -7.47 20.97
N MET A 222 -3.87 -6.94 20.80
CA MET A 222 -4.10 -5.63 20.18
C MET A 222 -5.36 -5.00 20.77
N ASN A 223 -5.25 -3.74 21.24
CA ASN A 223 -6.36 -3.01 21.87
C ASN A 223 -7.04 -3.82 23.00
N ASP A 224 -6.23 -4.30 23.95
CA ASP A 224 -6.64 -5.16 25.07
C ASP A 224 -7.33 -6.49 24.73
N THR A 225 -7.47 -6.81 23.44
CA THR A 225 -8.04 -8.06 22.97
C THR A 225 -6.91 -9.02 22.60
N ILE A 226 -6.98 -10.24 23.14
CA ILE A 226 -6.02 -11.31 22.82
C ILE A 226 -6.65 -12.22 21.77
N TYR A 227 -5.98 -12.34 20.63
CA TYR A 227 -6.36 -13.16 19.50
C TYR A 227 -5.48 -14.40 19.42
N CYS A 228 -6.11 -15.54 19.15
CA CYS A 228 -5.47 -16.82 18.97
C CYS A 228 -5.72 -17.29 17.54
N ARG A 229 -4.67 -17.75 16.88
CA ARG A 229 -4.75 -18.46 15.60
C ARG A 229 -4.13 -19.84 15.78
N PRO A 230 -4.90 -20.93 15.62
CA PRO A 230 -4.35 -22.27 15.79
C PRO A 230 -3.29 -22.57 14.73
N LYS A 231 -2.21 -23.25 15.12
CA LYS A 231 -1.18 -23.72 14.18
C LYS A 231 -1.72 -24.80 13.23
N VAL A 232 -2.76 -25.53 13.67
CA VAL A 232 -3.50 -26.52 12.89
C VAL A 232 -4.99 -26.30 13.14
N ASP A 233 -5.75 -26.01 12.09
CA ASP A 233 -7.21 -25.84 12.21
C ASP A 233 -7.91 -27.18 12.48
N ALA A 234 -9.09 -27.13 13.10
CA ALA A 234 -9.95 -28.30 13.20
C ALA A 234 -10.54 -28.68 11.82
N ASP A 235 -10.75 -27.67 10.97
CA ASP A 235 -11.27 -27.84 9.61
C ASP A 235 -10.16 -27.91 8.54
N ALA A 236 -8.90 -28.05 8.97
CA ALA A 236 -7.77 -28.14 8.07
C ALA A 236 -7.70 -29.51 7.37
N ASP A 237 -7.11 -29.52 6.17
CA ASP A 237 -6.80 -30.75 5.46
C ASP A 237 -5.73 -31.59 6.22
N ALA A 238 -5.39 -32.76 5.66
CA ALA A 238 -4.37 -33.65 6.25
C ALA A 238 -2.98 -32.99 6.41
N ASN A 239 -2.73 -31.85 5.76
CA ASN A 239 -1.49 -31.07 5.85
C ASN A 239 -1.61 -29.89 6.82
N GLY A 240 -2.74 -29.69 7.50
CA GLY A 240 -2.98 -28.55 8.37
C GLY A 240 -3.41 -27.27 7.64
N ASN A 241 -3.77 -27.36 6.35
CA ASN A 241 -4.17 -26.19 5.56
C ASN A 241 -5.68 -25.99 5.57
N LEU A 242 -6.10 -24.74 5.78
CA LEU A 242 -7.48 -24.33 5.61
C LEU A 242 -7.84 -24.35 4.12
N THR A 243 -9.02 -24.89 3.80
CA THR A 243 -9.46 -25.08 2.42
C THR A 243 -10.66 -24.19 2.12
N TYR A 244 -10.61 -23.48 0.99
CA TYR A 244 -11.68 -22.61 0.49
C TYR A 244 -12.28 -23.13 -0.79
N GLU A 245 -13.60 -23.05 -0.87
CA GLU A 245 -14.36 -23.17 -2.11
C GLU A 245 -14.55 -21.79 -2.72
N ILE A 246 -13.91 -21.56 -3.87
CA ILE A 246 -14.05 -20.35 -4.66
C ILE A 246 -15.05 -20.64 -5.77
N VAL A 247 -16.23 -20.03 -5.68
CA VAL A 247 -17.31 -20.23 -6.65
C VAL A 247 -17.29 -19.11 -7.68
N ASN A 248 -17.12 -19.45 -8.95
CA ASN A 248 -17.31 -18.49 -10.04
C ASN A 248 -18.79 -18.09 -10.12
N ILE A 249 -19.09 -16.82 -9.90
CA ILE A 249 -20.47 -16.31 -10.01
C ILE A 249 -20.73 -15.61 -11.35
N CYS A 250 -19.70 -15.39 -12.18
CA CYS A 250 -19.87 -14.83 -13.51
C CYS A 250 -18.79 -15.27 -14.51
N ALA A 251 -19.18 -16.13 -15.46
CA ALA A 251 -18.34 -16.69 -16.52
C ALA A 251 -18.20 -15.79 -17.76
N HIS A 252 -19.19 -14.92 -18.02
CA HIS A 252 -19.23 -14.10 -19.23
C HIS A 252 -18.80 -12.64 -19.00
N GLY A 253 -18.26 -12.33 -17.82
CA GLY A 253 -17.67 -11.03 -17.44
C GLY A 253 -18.53 -10.19 -16.49
N PRO A 254 -17.97 -9.24 -15.72
CA PRO A 254 -16.60 -9.26 -15.18
C PRO A 254 -16.34 -10.57 -14.40
N ARG A 255 -15.08 -10.99 -14.29
CA ARG A 255 -14.76 -12.18 -13.48
C ARG A 255 -15.07 -11.88 -12.02
N ALA A 256 -16.04 -12.60 -11.48
CA ALA A 256 -16.47 -12.43 -10.11
C ALA A 256 -16.49 -13.79 -9.44
N PHE A 257 -15.84 -13.89 -8.29
CA PHE A 257 -15.74 -15.10 -7.50
C PHE A 257 -16.26 -14.82 -6.11
N ARG A 258 -16.99 -15.79 -5.54
CA ARG A 258 -17.43 -15.75 -4.16
C ARG A 258 -16.61 -16.75 -3.36
N VAL A 259 -16.04 -16.29 -2.26
CA VAL A 259 -15.36 -17.12 -1.26
C VAL A 259 -16.19 -17.04 0.01
N LEU A 260 -16.76 -18.16 0.44
CA LEU A 260 -17.55 -18.21 1.68
C LEU A 260 -16.63 -18.33 2.89
N ASN A 261 -17.04 -17.73 4.01
CA ASN A 261 -16.34 -17.80 5.30
C ASN A 261 -14.84 -17.43 5.20
N PHE A 262 -14.51 -16.48 4.31
CA PHE A 262 -13.12 -16.04 4.14
C PHE A 262 -12.57 -15.39 5.41
N LEU A 263 -13.40 -14.61 6.10
CA LEU A 263 -13.09 -13.98 7.40
C LEU A 263 -13.88 -14.67 8.51
N SER A 264 -13.28 -14.82 9.69
CA SER A 264 -14.02 -15.15 10.91
C SER A 264 -14.78 -13.93 11.44
N ASP A 265 -15.76 -14.16 12.32
CA ASP A 265 -16.49 -13.07 12.98
C ASP A 265 -15.55 -12.16 13.78
N ASP A 266 -14.57 -12.73 14.49
CA ASP A 266 -13.59 -11.98 15.27
C ASP A 266 -12.63 -11.17 14.39
N GLU A 267 -12.23 -11.69 13.23
CA GLU A 267 -11.44 -10.94 12.23
C GLU A 267 -12.24 -9.74 11.69
N MET A 268 -13.53 -9.94 11.40
CA MET A 268 -14.41 -8.87 10.94
C MET A 268 -14.60 -7.79 12.02
N GLU A 269 -14.84 -8.17 13.26
CA GLU A 269 -14.96 -7.21 14.37
C GLU A 269 -13.64 -6.48 14.62
N HIS A 270 -12.50 -7.17 14.51
CA HIS A 270 -11.19 -6.52 14.59
C HIS A 270 -11.00 -5.45 13.51
N ILE A 271 -11.28 -5.77 12.25
CA ILE A 271 -11.14 -4.81 11.13
C ILE A 271 -12.04 -3.58 11.34
N LYS A 272 -13.28 -3.78 11.82
CA LYS A 272 -14.18 -2.67 12.18
C LYS A 272 -13.61 -1.82 13.30
N ALA A 273 -13.14 -2.43 14.38
CA ALA A 273 -12.56 -1.73 15.52
C ALA A 273 -11.33 -0.91 15.12
N VAL A 274 -10.44 -1.46 14.28
CA VAL A 274 -9.29 -0.74 13.74
C VAL A 274 -9.73 0.44 12.86
N GLY A 275 -10.70 0.25 11.98
CA GLY A 275 -11.24 1.34 11.16
C GLY A 275 -11.85 2.47 12.00
N GLN A 276 -12.63 2.12 13.03
CA GLN A 276 -13.22 3.08 13.96
C GLN A 276 -12.14 3.82 14.77
N PHE A 277 -11.11 3.10 15.23
CA PHE A 277 -9.98 3.68 15.97
C PHE A 277 -9.22 4.71 15.14
N LEU A 278 -8.98 4.43 13.85
CA LEU A 278 -8.32 5.35 12.93
C LEU A 278 -9.17 6.59 12.56
N GLY A 279 -10.43 6.63 13.00
CA GLY A 279 -11.37 7.69 12.66
C GLY A 279 -11.86 7.55 11.22
N LEU A 280 -12.89 6.73 11.01
CA LEU A 280 -13.58 6.62 9.72
C LEU A 280 -14.05 8.01 9.24
N LYS A 281 -13.55 8.49 8.10
CA LYS A 281 -13.91 9.80 7.55
C LYS A 281 -14.86 9.66 6.39
N ARG A 282 -15.72 10.67 6.19
CA ARG A 282 -16.56 10.73 5.00
C ARG A 282 -15.68 10.74 3.75
N SER A 283 -16.05 9.93 2.76
CA SER A 283 -15.37 9.90 1.47
C SER A 283 -15.44 11.26 0.78
N THR A 284 -14.29 11.79 0.42
CA THR A 284 -14.15 13.02 -0.37
C THR A 284 -13.44 12.72 -1.69
N VAL A 285 -13.66 13.59 -2.67
CA VAL A 285 -12.91 13.62 -3.94
C VAL A 285 -12.15 14.94 -4.00
N SER A 286 -10.96 14.93 -4.59
CA SER A 286 -10.03 16.08 -4.69
C SER A 286 -9.33 16.51 -3.39
N GLU A 287 -8.27 17.30 -3.56
CA GLU A 287 -7.51 17.94 -2.48
C GLU A 287 -8.36 18.92 -1.65
N GLU A 288 -9.42 19.47 -2.27
CA GLU A 288 -10.37 20.38 -1.61
C GLU A 288 -11.39 19.63 -0.74
N ALA A 289 -11.27 18.30 -0.64
CA ALA A 289 -12.13 17.45 0.17
C ALA A 289 -13.63 17.61 -0.18
N LEU A 290 -13.94 17.75 -1.48
CA LEU A 290 -15.32 17.90 -1.93
C LEU A 290 -16.12 16.62 -1.64
N LEU A 291 -17.29 16.77 -1.03
CA LEU A 291 -18.19 15.66 -0.78
C LEU A 291 -18.84 15.22 -2.08
N THR A 292 -18.54 14.00 -2.52
CA THR A 292 -19.21 13.38 -3.67
C THR A 292 -20.53 12.73 -3.26
N GLN A 293 -21.51 12.72 -4.18
CA GLN A 293 -22.74 11.94 -4.06
C GLN A 293 -22.54 10.47 -4.48
N ASP A 294 -21.46 10.15 -5.20
CA ASP A 294 -21.21 8.82 -5.76
C ASP A 294 -20.76 7.82 -4.70
N ARG A 295 -19.99 8.28 -3.70
CA ARG A 295 -19.55 7.45 -2.57
C ARG A 295 -19.88 8.12 -1.25
N THR A 296 -20.94 7.64 -0.61
CA THR A 296 -21.44 8.18 0.66
C THR A 296 -20.97 7.42 1.90
N SER A 297 -20.15 6.38 1.73
CA SER A 297 -19.58 5.65 2.85
C SER A 297 -18.50 6.46 3.59
N GLN A 298 -18.30 6.12 4.86
CA GLN A 298 -17.06 6.48 5.56
C GLN A 298 -15.96 5.48 5.22
N THR A 299 -14.70 5.90 5.29
CA THR A 299 -13.53 5.09 4.93
C THR A 299 -12.34 5.45 5.82
N ALA A 300 -11.47 4.47 6.04
CA ALA A 300 -10.13 4.64 6.57
C ALA A 300 -9.21 3.66 5.83
N TRP A 301 -7.93 4.02 5.73
CA TRP A 301 -6.89 3.15 5.18
C TRP A 301 -6.09 2.55 6.32
N VAL A 302 -5.90 1.24 6.28
CA VAL A 302 -5.08 0.53 7.27
C VAL A 302 -3.83 0.01 6.57
N GLU A 303 -2.67 0.42 7.05
CA GLU A 303 -1.40 -0.16 6.62
C GLU A 303 -1.30 -1.61 7.12
N ARG A 304 -0.85 -2.50 6.22
CA ARG A 304 -0.80 -3.94 6.44
C ARG A 304 -0.01 -4.34 7.69
N ASP A 305 1.08 -3.64 7.98
CA ASP A 305 2.00 -3.95 9.09
C ASP A 305 1.49 -3.47 10.45
N LYS A 306 0.37 -2.75 10.51
CA LYS A 306 -0.18 -2.21 11.77
C LYS A 306 -1.07 -3.19 12.53
N SER A 307 -1.54 -4.25 11.88
CA SER A 307 -2.33 -5.29 12.53
C SER A 307 -1.92 -6.66 11.98
N PHE A 308 -1.49 -7.54 12.88
CA PHE A 308 -1.14 -8.90 12.52
C PHE A 308 -2.35 -9.72 12.06
N VAL A 309 -3.55 -9.36 12.53
CA VAL A 309 -4.81 -9.96 12.07
C VAL A 309 -5.04 -9.58 10.60
N ILE A 310 -4.89 -8.30 10.26
CA ILE A 310 -5.03 -7.81 8.88
C ILE A 310 -3.93 -8.36 7.97
N ASP A 311 -2.67 -8.40 8.41
CA ASP A 311 -1.58 -9.05 7.66
C ASP A 311 -1.88 -10.53 7.40
N ASN A 312 -2.45 -11.23 8.38
CA ASN A 312 -2.83 -12.63 8.21
C ASN A 312 -3.91 -12.80 7.14
N VAL A 313 -4.95 -11.96 7.17
CA VAL A 313 -6.02 -11.94 6.16
C VAL A 313 -5.48 -11.64 4.77
N ILE A 314 -4.58 -10.65 4.62
CA ILE A 314 -4.00 -10.28 3.31
C ILE A 314 -3.12 -11.40 2.74
N ARG A 315 -2.42 -12.14 3.59
CA ARG A 315 -1.56 -13.26 3.17
C ARG A 315 -2.33 -14.54 2.90
N ARG A 316 -3.60 -14.60 3.30
CA ARG A 316 -4.45 -15.78 3.14
C ARG A 316 -4.91 -15.90 1.70
#